data_AF-A0A1N6XLW7-F1
#
_entry.id   AF-A0A1N6XLW7-F1
#
_cell.length_a   1.000
_cell.length_b   1.000
_cell.length_c   1.000
_cell.angle_alpha   90.00
_cell.angle_beta   90.00
_cell.angle_gamma   90.00
#
_symmetry.space_group_name_H-M   'P 1'
#
loop_
_entity.id
_entity.type
_entity.pdbx_description
1 polymer ?
#
loop_
_entity_poly.entity_id
_entity_poly.type
_entity_poly.pdbx_seq_one_letter_code
_entity_poly.pdbx_strand_id
1 'polypeptide(L)'
;MKKILLTAIMLVGLSAVSKAQQGRVGINTTTPAATLDVVANTTDNTRPDALLVPRMTAAELSSKDDTSGTYGAPQNGAIVYITSGTGTGARKVKITGPGFYYFDNSVPEWKPIGGGVVTTGYTNVSQSTSINKNESMLVTTNVTIAAPAVATSVAGDKFRIVDATGGAGFSVTGVHSSTTTSPAVSGSALEYTFISGAWYCTSL
;
A
#
# COMPACT_ATOMS: atom_id res chain seq x y z
N MET A 1 46.12 -37.01 25.72
CA MET A 1 44.80 -37.44 26.24
C MET A 1 43.96 -36.27 26.77
N LYS A 2 44.46 -35.43 27.70
CA LYS A 2 43.70 -34.27 28.23
C LYS A 2 43.20 -33.27 27.16
N LYS A 3 44.00 -33.02 26.12
CA LYS A 3 43.63 -32.11 25.01
C LYS A 3 42.49 -32.64 24.13
N ILE A 4 42.49 -33.95 23.84
CA ILE A 4 41.44 -34.59 23.02
C ILE A 4 40.11 -34.62 23.77
N LEU A 5 40.15 -34.82 25.10
CA LEU A 5 38.97 -34.79 25.95
C LEU A 5 38.33 -33.39 26.01
N LEU A 6 39.13 -32.32 26.09
CA LEU A 6 38.61 -30.95 26.07
C LEU A 6 37.93 -30.62 24.74
N THR A 7 38.53 -31.01 23.60
CA THR A 7 37.96 -30.75 22.27
C THR A 7 36.66 -31.52 22.06
N ALA A 8 36.58 -32.76 22.55
CA ALA A 8 35.36 -33.57 22.49
C ALA A 8 34.22 -32.97 23.34
N ILE A 9 34.53 -32.48 24.55
CA ILE A 9 33.54 -31.82 25.42
C ILE A 9 33.04 -30.51 24.81
N MET A 10 33.90 -29.71 24.19
CA MET A 10 33.51 -28.51 23.45
C MET A 10 32.58 -28.83 22.28
N LEU A 11 32.89 -29.86 21.49
CA LEU A 11 32.09 -30.23 20.31
C LEU A 11 30.70 -30.76 20.70
N VAL A 12 30.63 -31.59 21.75
CA VAL A 12 29.35 -32.08 22.29
C VAL A 12 28.56 -30.94 22.94
N GLY A 13 29.22 -30.07 23.71
CA GLY A 13 28.62 -28.88 24.31
C GLY A 13 28.01 -27.93 23.29
N LEU A 14 28.72 -27.62 22.20
CA LEU A 14 28.19 -26.80 21.12
C LEU A 14 26.97 -27.45 20.44
N SER A 15 27.02 -28.77 20.19
CA SER A 15 25.92 -29.50 19.55
C SER A 15 24.65 -29.57 20.42
N ALA A 16 24.79 -29.65 21.75
CA ALA A 16 23.68 -29.69 22.69
C ALA A 16 22.99 -28.33 22.84
N VAL A 17 23.75 -27.23 22.80
CA VAL A 17 23.20 -25.86 22.85
C VAL A 17 22.47 -25.52 21.53
N SER A 18 22.95 -26.01 20.39
CA SER A 18 22.23 -25.86 19.12
C SER A 18 20.92 -26.66 19.03
N LYS A 19 20.72 -27.68 19.87
CA LYS A 19 19.47 -28.46 19.97
C LYS A 19 18.50 -27.92 21.03
N ALA A 20 18.89 -26.92 21.83
CA ALA A 20 18.02 -26.34 22.87
C ALA A 20 17.01 -25.31 22.34
N GLN A 21 17.02 -25.00 21.04
CA GLN A 21 16.07 -24.10 20.38
C GLN A 21 15.10 -24.85 19.46
N GLN A 22 14.53 -25.97 19.90
CA GLN A 22 13.52 -26.67 19.11
C GLN A 22 12.22 -25.83 19.08
N GLY A 23 12.09 -25.00 18.05
CA GLY A 23 10.86 -24.31 17.67
C GLY A 23 10.74 -22.83 18.04
N ARG A 24 11.70 -22.24 18.79
CA ARG A 24 11.67 -20.81 19.17
C ARG A 24 13.06 -20.17 19.25
N VAL A 25 13.16 -18.94 18.75
CA VAL A 25 14.35 -18.09 18.78
C VAL A 25 14.02 -16.81 19.55
N GLY A 26 14.78 -16.53 20.61
CA GLY A 26 14.69 -15.28 21.37
C GLY A 26 15.87 -14.36 21.06
N ILE A 27 15.59 -13.07 20.87
CA ILE A 27 16.59 -12.00 20.85
C ILE A 27 16.30 -11.10 22.05
N ASN A 28 17.31 -10.90 22.90
CA ASN A 28 17.20 -10.19 24.19
C ASN A 28 16.19 -10.82 25.19
N THR A 29 15.80 -12.09 24.99
CA THR A 29 14.95 -12.84 25.94
C THR A 29 15.37 -14.31 26.01
N THR A 30 15.37 -14.88 27.21
CA THR A 30 15.64 -16.32 27.44
C THR A 30 14.36 -17.16 27.47
N THR A 31 13.18 -16.53 27.45
CA THR A 31 11.87 -17.19 27.49
C THR A 31 10.98 -16.70 26.35
N PRO A 32 11.25 -17.10 25.09
CA PRO A 32 10.49 -16.62 23.94
C PRO A 32 9.00 -17.01 24.00
N ALA A 33 8.12 -16.03 23.85
CA ALA A 33 6.67 -16.25 23.79
C ALA A 33 6.17 -16.67 22.38
N ALA A 34 7.01 -16.50 21.35
CA ALA A 34 6.71 -16.86 19.96
C ALA A 34 7.88 -17.60 19.29
N THR A 35 7.69 -18.07 18.05
CA THR A 35 8.74 -18.73 17.26
C THR A 35 9.95 -17.82 17.01
N LEU A 36 9.71 -16.52 16.83
CA LEU A 36 10.73 -15.47 16.94
C LEU A 36 10.18 -14.40 17.89
N ASP A 37 10.89 -14.16 18.98
CA ASP A 37 10.55 -13.14 19.98
C ASP A 37 11.73 -12.19 20.16
N VAL A 38 11.52 -10.91 19.85
CA VAL A 38 12.53 -9.86 19.92
C VAL A 38 12.08 -8.84 20.95
N VAL A 39 12.73 -8.86 22.12
CA VAL A 39 12.39 -7.97 23.23
C VAL A 39 13.28 -6.73 23.18
N ALA A 40 12.69 -5.55 23.41
CA ALA A 40 13.42 -4.29 23.43
C ALA A 40 14.39 -4.21 24.63
N ASN A 41 15.59 -3.67 24.40
CA ASN A 41 16.49 -3.26 25.47
C ASN A 41 16.24 -1.79 25.82
N THR A 42 15.49 -1.56 26.89
CA THR A 42 15.12 -0.22 27.35
C THR A 42 16.22 0.54 28.09
N THR A 43 17.42 -0.03 28.20
CA THR A 43 18.53 0.52 29.01
C THR A 43 19.72 0.98 28.18
N ASP A 44 19.94 0.43 26.99
CA ASP A 44 21.03 0.82 26.09
C ASP A 44 20.52 1.60 24.88
N ASN A 45 20.38 2.92 25.06
CA ASN A 45 19.91 3.82 24.01
C ASN A 45 20.89 3.99 22.83
N THR A 46 22.09 3.41 22.89
CA THR A 46 23.06 3.48 21.77
C THR A 46 22.84 2.39 20.73
N ARG A 47 21.98 1.41 21.03
CA ARG A 47 21.69 0.25 20.18
C ARG A 47 20.19 0.23 19.85
N PRO A 48 19.77 0.61 18.63
CA PRO A 48 18.36 0.61 18.29
C PRO A 48 17.81 -0.82 18.21
N ASP A 49 16.66 -1.04 18.85
CA ASP A 49 15.90 -2.28 18.72
C ASP A 49 15.07 -2.24 17.43
N ALA A 50 15.44 -3.06 16.43
CA ALA A 50 14.71 -3.13 15.17
C ALA A 50 14.91 -4.49 14.47
N LEU A 51 13.93 -4.86 13.65
CA LEU A 51 14.06 -5.95 12.68
C LEU A 51 14.34 -5.39 11.29
N LEU A 52 15.52 -5.66 10.75
CA LEU A 52 15.83 -5.38 9.35
C LEU A 52 15.48 -6.59 8.49
N VAL A 53 14.49 -6.42 7.61
CA VAL A 53 14.19 -7.38 6.53
C VAL A 53 15.14 -7.17 5.34
N PRO A 54 15.21 -8.10 4.37
CA PRO A 54 15.97 -7.88 3.15
C PRO A 54 15.55 -6.57 2.45
N ARG A 55 16.55 -5.73 2.16
CA ARG A 55 16.40 -4.44 1.48
C ARG A 55 17.02 -4.54 0.09
N MET A 56 16.31 -4.09 -0.93
CA MET A 56 16.81 -4.10 -2.31
C MET A 56 16.06 -3.09 -3.17
N THR A 57 16.55 -2.79 -4.37
CA THR A 57 15.84 -2.02 -5.38
C THR A 57 14.78 -2.89 -6.07
N ALA A 58 13.80 -2.27 -6.74
CA ALA A 58 12.82 -3.02 -7.52
C ALA A 58 13.45 -3.83 -8.67
N ALA A 59 14.58 -3.37 -9.22
CA ALA A 59 15.34 -4.09 -10.24
C ALA A 59 15.98 -5.36 -9.68
N GLU A 60 16.64 -5.27 -8.52
CA GLU A 60 17.24 -6.44 -7.85
C GLU A 60 16.19 -7.46 -7.43
N LEU A 61 15.03 -7.01 -6.94
CA LEU A 61 13.91 -7.90 -6.68
C LEU A 61 13.45 -8.59 -7.97
N SER A 62 13.34 -7.85 -9.07
CA SER A 62 12.93 -8.41 -10.36
C SER A 62 13.90 -9.48 -10.84
N SER A 63 15.21 -9.22 -10.78
CA SER A 63 16.23 -10.22 -11.13
C SER A 63 16.11 -11.50 -10.30
N LYS A 64 15.78 -11.38 -9.01
CA LYS A 64 15.51 -12.55 -8.16
C LYS A 64 14.22 -13.24 -8.56
N ASP A 65 13.11 -12.51 -8.66
CA ASP A 65 11.77 -13.05 -8.90
C ASP A 65 11.57 -13.66 -10.30
N ASP A 66 12.28 -13.14 -11.30
CA ASP A 66 12.26 -13.66 -12.67
C ASP A 66 13.16 -14.89 -12.85
N THR A 67 14.04 -15.17 -11.89
CA THR A 67 14.74 -16.45 -11.84
C THR A 67 13.75 -17.54 -11.45
N SER A 68 13.38 -18.40 -12.41
CA SER A 68 12.38 -19.44 -12.23
C SER A 68 12.54 -20.22 -10.91
N GLY A 69 11.53 -20.18 -10.05
CA GLY A 69 11.44 -20.97 -8.82
C GLY A 69 11.95 -20.30 -7.53
N THR A 70 12.36 -19.02 -7.56
CA THR A 70 12.84 -18.31 -6.36
C THR A 70 11.73 -17.84 -5.42
N TYR A 71 10.57 -17.45 -5.95
CA TYR A 71 9.39 -17.09 -5.16
C TYR A 71 8.16 -17.86 -5.65
N GLY A 72 7.75 -18.83 -4.83
CA GLY A 72 6.54 -19.62 -4.98
C GLY A 72 5.92 -19.94 -3.63
N ALA A 73 5.19 -21.06 -3.54
CA ALA A 73 4.46 -21.44 -2.32
C ALA A 73 5.31 -21.40 -1.02
N PRO A 74 6.59 -21.82 -1.01
CA PRO A 74 7.40 -21.77 0.21
C PRO A 74 7.74 -20.34 0.69
N GLN A 75 7.66 -19.35 -0.19
CA GLN A 75 7.94 -17.94 0.10
C GLN A 75 6.67 -17.12 0.31
N ASN A 76 5.48 -17.75 0.33
CA ASN A 76 4.24 -17.03 0.60
C ASN A 76 4.31 -16.32 1.97
N GLY A 77 4.05 -15.02 1.99
CA GLY A 77 4.22 -14.17 3.16
C GLY A 77 5.63 -13.63 3.39
N ALA A 78 6.59 -13.88 2.48
CA ALA A 78 7.91 -13.28 2.56
C ALA A 78 7.82 -11.75 2.47
N ILE A 79 8.54 -11.04 3.34
CA ILE A 79 8.54 -9.58 3.42
C ILE A 79 9.89 -9.03 2.97
N VAL A 80 9.86 -8.00 2.13
CA VAL A 80 11.03 -7.22 1.71
C VAL A 80 10.74 -5.74 1.85
N TYR A 81 11.80 -4.93 1.89
CA TYR A 81 11.70 -3.49 1.76
C TYR A 81 12.36 -3.05 0.45
N ILE A 82 11.57 -2.43 -0.42
CA ILE A 82 12.08 -1.79 -1.64
C ILE A 82 12.64 -0.43 -1.29
N THR A 83 13.88 -0.20 -1.67
CA THR A 83 14.61 1.04 -1.40
C THR A 83 14.40 2.11 -2.47
N SER A 84 14.21 1.70 -3.73
CA SER A 84 13.94 2.58 -4.88
C SER A 84 13.43 1.83 -6.10
N GLY A 85 12.85 2.58 -7.05
CA GLY A 85 12.37 2.08 -8.33
C GLY A 85 10.94 1.56 -8.30
N THR A 86 10.46 1.12 -9.46
CA THR A 86 9.12 0.54 -9.67
C THR A 86 9.25 -0.88 -10.20
N GLY A 87 8.26 -1.72 -9.89
CA GLY A 87 8.20 -3.09 -10.37
C GLY A 87 7.81 -3.17 -11.83
N THR A 88 8.34 -4.18 -12.53
CA THR A 88 8.03 -4.48 -13.92
C THR A 88 7.43 -5.88 -14.02
N GLY A 89 6.37 -6.01 -14.82
CA GLY A 89 5.65 -7.26 -15.03
C GLY A 89 4.49 -7.49 -14.06
N ALA A 90 3.63 -8.45 -14.40
CA ALA A 90 2.34 -8.67 -13.74
C ALA A 90 2.47 -8.90 -12.22
N ARG A 91 3.51 -9.63 -11.80
CA ARG A 91 3.74 -9.97 -10.38
C ARG A 91 4.22 -8.79 -9.54
N LYS A 92 4.71 -7.71 -10.15
CA LYS A 92 5.39 -6.59 -9.45
C LYS A 92 4.73 -5.24 -9.72
N VAL A 93 3.62 -5.21 -10.47
CA VAL A 93 2.93 -3.98 -10.89
C VAL A 93 2.52 -3.08 -9.72
N LYS A 94 2.32 -3.65 -8.53
CA LYS A 94 1.94 -2.91 -7.32
C LYS A 94 3.14 -2.32 -6.56
N ILE A 95 4.37 -2.56 -7.02
CA ILE A 95 5.57 -1.91 -6.51
C ILE A 95 5.70 -0.56 -7.22
N THR A 96 5.14 0.48 -6.63
CA THR A 96 5.12 1.84 -7.21
C THR A 96 6.20 2.75 -6.66
N GLY A 97 7.00 2.26 -5.71
CA GLY A 97 8.08 3.03 -5.10
C GLY A 97 8.66 2.34 -3.86
N PRO A 98 9.51 3.05 -3.10
CA PRO A 98 10.06 2.56 -1.85
C PRO A 98 8.97 2.18 -0.85
N GLY A 99 9.16 1.08 -0.11
CA GLY A 99 8.18 0.62 0.87
C GLY A 99 8.32 -0.87 1.21
N PHE A 100 7.53 -1.31 2.17
CA PHE A 100 7.44 -2.73 2.51
C PHE A 100 6.49 -3.46 1.56
N TYR A 101 6.90 -4.62 1.09
CA TYR A 101 6.10 -5.49 0.23
C TYR A 101 6.14 -6.93 0.73
N TYR A 102 5.04 -7.65 0.58
CA TYR A 102 4.99 -9.08 0.82
C TYR A 102 4.65 -9.85 -0.45
N PHE A 103 5.15 -11.08 -0.56
CA PHE A 103 4.81 -12.00 -1.64
C PHE A 103 3.54 -12.78 -1.31
N ASP A 104 2.53 -12.70 -2.17
CA ASP A 104 1.33 -13.55 -2.13
C ASP A 104 1.45 -14.63 -3.20
N ASN A 105 1.37 -15.90 -2.82
CA ASN A 105 1.41 -17.01 -3.76
C ASN A 105 0.01 -17.44 -4.25
N SER A 106 -1.06 -17.03 -3.56
CA SER A 106 -2.44 -17.34 -3.98
C SER A 106 -2.79 -16.58 -5.26
N VAL A 107 -2.34 -15.33 -5.33
CA VAL A 107 -2.23 -14.54 -6.55
C VAL A 107 -0.75 -14.14 -6.66
N PRO A 108 0.09 -14.88 -7.43
CA PRO A 108 1.55 -14.70 -7.47
C PRO A 108 1.99 -13.26 -7.74
N GLU A 109 2.06 -12.42 -6.72
CA GLU A 109 2.34 -11.00 -6.84
C GLU A 109 2.91 -10.40 -5.55
N TRP A 110 3.61 -9.29 -5.69
CA TRP A 110 4.11 -8.45 -4.60
C TRP A 110 3.08 -7.40 -4.24
N LYS A 111 2.67 -7.36 -2.97
CA LYS A 111 1.66 -6.43 -2.45
C LYS A 111 2.28 -5.51 -1.39
N PRO A 112 1.93 -4.21 -1.37
CA PRO A 112 2.44 -3.30 -0.34
C PRO A 112 1.88 -3.66 1.05
N ILE A 113 2.70 -3.52 2.09
CA ILE A 113 2.31 -3.60 3.49
C ILE A 113 2.10 -2.17 4.00
N GLY A 114 0.96 -1.88 4.63
CA GLY A 114 0.67 -0.56 5.21
C GLY A 114 -0.05 0.43 4.30
N GLY A 115 -0.74 -0.08 3.26
CA GLY A 115 -1.62 0.70 2.39
C GLY A 115 -0.95 1.05 1.08
N GLY A 116 -1.49 0.54 -0.03
CA GLY A 116 -1.34 1.25 -1.29
C GLY A 116 -1.76 2.70 -1.09
N VAL A 117 -1.14 3.63 -1.82
CA VAL A 117 -1.41 5.07 -1.74
C VAL A 117 -2.90 5.34 -1.51
N VAL A 118 -3.29 5.58 -0.27
CA VAL A 118 -4.55 6.24 0.01
C VAL A 118 -4.20 7.69 -0.14
N THR A 119 -4.37 8.25 -1.35
CA THR A 119 -4.51 9.69 -1.46
C THR A 119 -5.72 10.05 -0.62
N THR A 120 -5.50 10.49 0.63
CA THR A 120 -6.53 11.10 1.44
C THR A 120 -6.83 12.45 0.79
N GLY A 121 -7.70 12.45 -0.23
CA GLY A 121 -8.03 13.62 -1.01
C GLY A 121 -8.22 13.33 -2.50
N TYR A 122 -8.75 14.32 -3.21
CA TYR A 122 -8.91 14.29 -4.65
C TYR A 122 -7.59 14.56 -5.37
N THR A 123 -7.38 13.92 -6.53
CA THR A 123 -6.37 14.33 -7.49
C THR A 123 -6.86 15.58 -8.21
N ASN A 124 -6.15 16.70 -8.10
CA ASN A 124 -6.53 17.93 -8.80
C ASN A 124 -6.26 17.77 -10.31
N VAL A 125 -7.26 18.08 -11.13
CA VAL A 125 -7.17 18.03 -12.59
C VAL A 125 -7.48 19.39 -13.22
N SER A 126 -6.96 19.60 -14.42
CA SER A 126 -7.32 20.77 -15.23
C SER A 126 -8.78 20.71 -15.67
N GLN A 127 -9.39 21.87 -15.93
CA GLN A 127 -10.75 21.96 -16.43
C GLN A 127 -10.92 21.15 -17.73
N SER A 128 -11.98 20.35 -17.81
CA SER A 128 -12.31 19.48 -18.95
C SER A 128 -13.83 19.32 -19.07
N THR A 129 -14.29 18.63 -20.11
CA THR A 129 -15.71 18.28 -20.33
C THR A 129 -16.11 16.97 -19.64
N SER A 130 -15.20 16.32 -18.92
CA SER A 130 -15.45 15.10 -18.14
C SER A 130 -14.51 15.01 -16.94
N ILE A 131 -14.92 14.29 -15.90
CA ILE A 131 -14.12 14.07 -14.68
C ILE A 131 -14.12 12.59 -14.30
N ASN A 132 -13.02 12.08 -13.74
CA ASN A 132 -12.92 10.71 -13.23
C ASN A 132 -13.18 10.63 -11.72
N LYS A 133 -13.28 9.39 -11.24
CA LYS A 133 -13.38 9.07 -9.82
C LYS A 133 -12.12 9.51 -9.08
N ASN A 134 -12.29 9.99 -7.86
CA ASN A 134 -11.25 10.52 -6.99
C ASN A 134 -10.50 11.74 -7.56
N GLU A 135 -11.12 12.48 -8.49
CA GLU A 135 -10.59 13.75 -9.01
C GLU A 135 -11.35 14.97 -8.47
N SER A 136 -10.67 16.13 -8.46
CA SER A 136 -11.26 17.43 -8.23
C SER A 136 -10.88 18.40 -9.34
N MET A 137 -11.88 19.11 -9.86
CA MET A 137 -11.70 20.06 -10.96
C MET A 137 -12.10 21.46 -10.51
N LEU A 138 -11.23 22.45 -10.74
CA LEU A 138 -11.57 23.87 -10.64
C LEU A 138 -12.11 24.35 -11.99
N VAL A 139 -13.29 24.95 -11.99
CA VAL A 139 -13.96 25.42 -13.20
C VAL A 139 -13.91 26.94 -13.24
N THR A 140 -13.30 27.49 -14.30
CA THR A 140 -13.09 28.94 -14.45
C THR A 140 -13.97 29.57 -15.53
N THR A 141 -14.55 28.74 -16.40
CA THR A 141 -15.51 29.14 -17.44
C THR A 141 -16.70 28.18 -17.44
N ASN A 142 -17.87 28.63 -17.89
CA ASN A 142 -19.04 27.76 -17.94
C ASN A 142 -18.81 26.57 -18.88
N VAL A 143 -18.98 25.37 -18.34
CA VAL A 143 -18.82 24.09 -19.05
C VAL A 143 -19.83 23.06 -18.52
N THR A 144 -20.24 22.16 -19.41
CA THR A 144 -20.95 20.93 -19.03
C THR A 144 -19.95 19.79 -18.84
N ILE A 145 -19.96 19.18 -17.66
CA ILE A 145 -19.03 18.14 -17.25
C ILE A 145 -19.77 16.80 -17.19
N ALA A 146 -19.27 15.80 -17.88
CA ALA A 146 -19.76 14.43 -17.76
C ALA A 146 -19.18 13.77 -16.50
N ALA A 147 -20.06 13.24 -15.65
CA ALA A 147 -19.68 12.40 -14.51
C ALA A 147 -19.05 11.08 -14.98
N PRO A 148 -18.29 10.38 -14.11
CA PRO A 148 -17.71 9.08 -14.45
C PRO A 148 -18.78 8.06 -14.85
N ALA A 149 -18.46 7.19 -15.80
CA ALA A 149 -19.40 6.20 -16.30
C ALA A 149 -19.93 5.28 -15.19
N VAL A 150 -21.26 5.20 -15.07
CA VAL A 150 -21.99 4.34 -14.11
C VAL A 150 -21.51 2.88 -14.19
N ALA A 151 -21.27 2.37 -15.40
CA ALA A 151 -20.83 0.99 -15.63
C ALA A 151 -19.49 0.62 -14.98
N THR A 152 -18.67 1.62 -14.62
CA THR A 152 -17.35 1.43 -14.00
C THR A 152 -17.29 1.88 -12.55
N SER A 153 -18.39 2.37 -12.00
CA SER A 153 -18.43 3.00 -10.67
C SER A 153 -18.95 2.02 -9.61
N VAL A 154 -18.43 2.12 -8.39
CA VAL A 154 -18.83 1.31 -7.23
C VAL A 154 -19.29 2.20 -6.08
N ALA A 155 -20.10 1.63 -5.18
CA ALA A 155 -20.66 2.39 -4.05
C ALA A 155 -19.54 3.04 -3.22
N GLY A 156 -19.66 4.35 -3.01
CA GLY A 156 -18.68 5.16 -2.27
C GLY A 156 -17.62 5.85 -3.14
N ASP A 157 -17.55 5.60 -4.44
CA ASP A 157 -16.74 6.42 -5.35
C ASP A 157 -17.18 7.89 -5.29
N LYS A 158 -16.23 8.81 -5.43
CA LYS A 158 -16.47 10.27 -5.32
C LYS A 158 -15.80 11.08 -6.43
N PHE A 159 -16.33 12.26 -6.73
CA PHE A 159 -15.62 13.32 -7.45
C PHE A 159 -16.10 14.69 -6.99
N ARG A 160 -15.29 15.74 -7.20
CA ARG A 160 -15.60 17.10 -6.76
C ARG A 160 -15.39 18.14 -7.85
N ILE A 161 -16.30 19.08 -8.00
CA ILE A 161 -16.17 20.21 -8.91
C ILE A 161 -16.29 21.50 -8.10
N VAL A 162 -15.33 22.40 -8.26
CA VAL A 162 -15.27 23.70 -7.57
C VAL A 162 -15.56 24.80 -8.58
N ASP A 163 -16.54 25.66 -8.28
CA ASP A 163 -16.88 26.81 -9.12
C ASP A 163 -15.93 27.99 -8.82
N ALA A 164 -15.28 28.51 -9.85
CA ALA A 164 -14.52 29.76 -9.83
C ALA A 164 -14.84 30.63 -11.06
N THR A 165 -16.05 30.48 -11.62
CA THR A 165 -16.47 31.18 -12.85
C THR A 165 -16.94 32.62 -12.64
N GLY A 166 -17.05 33.08 -11.39
CA GLY A 166 -17.58 34.40 -11.08
C GLY A 166 -19.09 34.55 -11.34
N GLY A 167 -19.84 33.45 -11.30
CA GLY A 167 -21.31 33.43 -11.36
C GLY A 167 -21.91 32.74 -12.58
N ALA A 168 -21.09 32.37 -13.58
CA ALA A 168 -21.57 31.63 -14.74
C ALA A 168 -21.87 30.15 -14.43
N GLY A 169 -21.28 29.62 -13.36
CA GLY A 169 -21.43 28.26 -12.86
C GLY A 169 -20.91 27.18 -13.81
N PHE A 170 -21.34 25.96 -13.57
CA PHE A 170 -21.12 24.79 -14.42
C PHE A 170 -22.39 23.91 -14.43
N SER A 171 -22.42 22.90 -15.30
CA SER A 171 -23.46 21.87 -15.28
C SER A 171 -22.86 20.48 -15.27
N VAL A 172 -23.53 19.50 -14.66
CA VAL A 172 -23.08 18.10 -14.59
C VAL A 172 -24.10 17.17 -15.25
N THR A 173 -23.62 16.24 -16.05
CA THR A 173 -24.42 15.20 -16.74
C THR A 173 -23.99 13.80 -16.33
N GLY A 174 -24.81 12.79 -16.59
CA GLY A 174 -24.52 11.40 -16.16
C GLY A 174 -24.75 11.14 -14.68
N VAL A 175 -25.48 12.05 -14.01
CA VAL A 175 -25.87 11.96 -12.59
C VAL A 175 -27.37 11.67 -12.46
N HIS A 176 -27.83 11.32 -11.25
CA HIS A 176 -29.25 11.02 -11.01
C HIS A 176 -30.14 12.24 -11.30
N SER A 177 -31.32 12.02 -11.89
CA SER A 177 -32.21 13.10 -12.36
C SER A 177 -32.73 14.04 -11.27
N SER A 178 -32.76 13.59 -10.01
CA SER A 178 -33.21 14.37 -8.86
C SER A 178 -32.08 15.10 -8.11
N THR A 179 -30.85 15.07 -8.61
CA THR A 179 -29.70 15.62 -7.90
C THR A 179 -29.33 17.01 -8.40
N THR A 180 -28.60 17.77 -7.57
CA THR A 180 -28.08 19.08 -7.95
C THR A 180 -27.02 18.92 -9.04
N THR A 181 -27.18 19.64 -10.16
CA THR A 181 -26.28 19.57 -11.32
C THR A 181 -25.49 20.85 -11.55
N SER A 182 -25.79 21.92 -10.82
CA SER A 182 -25.15 23.23 -10.98
C SER A 182 -24.97 23.92 -9.63
N PRO A 183 -23.89 24.71 -9.44
CA PRO A 183 -23.61 25.40 -8.17
C PRO A 183 -24.70 26.43 -7.86
N ALA A 184 -25.17 26.47 -6.62
CA ALA A 184 -26.22 27.40 -6.18
C ALA A 184 -25.70 28.81 -5.89
N VAL A 185 -24.43 28.92 -5.47
CA VAL A 185 -23.74 30.18 -5.20
C VAL A 185 -22.39 30.19 -5.89
N SER A 186 -21.93 31.37 -6.32
CA SER A 186 -20.60 31.50 -6.90
C SER A 186 -19.53 31.13 -5.87
N GLY A 187 -18.53 30.36 -6.27
CA GLY A 187 -17.46 29.92 -5.36
C GLY A 187 -17.79 28.64 -4.58
N SER A 188 -18.96 28.03 -4.80
CA SER A 188 -19.34 26.75 -4.16
C SER A 188 -18.65 25.54 -4.80
N ALA A 189 -18.72 24.40 -4.14
CA ALA A 189 -18.23 23.13 -4.69
C ALA A 189 -19.31 22.06 -4.56
N LEU A 190 -19.52 21.31 -5.64
CA LEU A 190 -20.39 20.14 -5.62
C LEU A 190 -19.54 18.87 -5.51
N GLU A 191 -19.80 18.06 -4.48
CA GLU A 191 -19.27 16.71 -4.34
C GLU A 191 -20.35 15.70 -4.71
N TYR A 192 -19.99 14.74 -5.54
CA TYR A 192 -20.88 13.65 -5.93
C TYR A 192 -20.35 12.33 -5.39
N THR A 193 -21.25 11.52 -4.84
CA THR A 193 -20.97 10.16 -4.38
C THR A 193 -21.80 9.17 -5.19
N PHE A 194 -21.20 8.06 -5.60
CA PHE A 194 -21.93 6.97 -6.26
C PHE A 194 -22.66 6.11 -5.23
N ILE A 195 -23.98 6.09 -5.29
CA ILE A 195 -24.87 5.41 -4.33
C ILE A 195 -25.93 4.66 -5.13
N SER A 196 -26.13 3.38 -4.83
CA SER A 196 -27.21 2.56 -5.40
C SER A 196 -27.33 2.61 -6.94
N GLY A 197 -26.20 2.66 -7.65
CA GLY A 197 -26.18 2.62 -9.12
C GLY A 197 -26.26 3.98 -9.82
N ALA A 198 -26.23 5.10 -9.08
CA ALA A 198 -26.20 6.44 -9.68
C ALA A 198 -25.34 7.41 -8.88
N TRP A 199 -24.95 8.52 -9.53
CA TRP A 199 -24.24 9.62 -8.88
C TRP A 199 -25.22 10.60 -8.25
N TYR A 200 -25.03 10.89 -6.97
CA TYR A 200 -25.81 11.88 -6.22
C TYR A 200 -24.88 12.95 -5.65
N CYS A 201 -25.26 14.22 -5.79
CA CYS A 201 -24.66 15.34 -5.10
C CYS A 201 -24.88 15.17 -3.58
N THR A 202 -23.80 15.11 -2.82
CA THR A 202 -23.80 14.86 -1.37
C THR A 202 -23.28 16.04 -0.54
N SER A 203 -22.79 17.10 -1.16
CA SER A 203 -22.47 18.36 -0.48
C SER A 203 -22.83 19.58 -1.34
N LEU A 204 -23.18 20.68 -0.68
CA LEU A 204 -23.37 22.03 -1.23
C LEU A 204 -22.42 23.01 -0.53
#